data_AF-A0A287D7I0-F1
#
_entry.id   AF-A0A287D7I0-F1
#
_cell.length_a   1.000
_cell.length_b   1.000
_cell.length_c   1.000
_cell.angle_alpha   90.00
_cell.angle_beta   90.00
_cell.angle_gamma   90.00
#
_symmetry.space_group_name_H-M   'P 1'
#
loop_
_entity.id
_entity.type
_entity.pdbx_description
1 polymer ?
#
loop_
_entity_poly.entity_id
_entity_poly.type
_entity_poly.pdbx_seq_one_letter_code
_entity_poly.pdbx_strand_id
1 'polypeptide(L)' 'MGFVKVVKNKAYFKRYQVKFRRRREGKTDYYARKRLVIQDKNKYNTPKYRMIVRVTNRDIICQIAYARIEGDMIVCGICT' A
#
# COMPACT_ATOMS: atom_id res chain seq x y z
N MET A 1 -11.42 -41.10 2.60
CA MET A 1 -11.75 -39.66 2.57
C MET A 1 -11.51 -39.07 1.17
N GLY A 2 -12.01 -39.72 0.11
CA GLY A 2 -11.57 -39.53 -1.28
C GLY A 2 -12.60 -38.94 -2.26
N PHE A 3 -13.68 -38.33 -1.76
CA PHE A 3 -14.79 -37.84 -2.60
C PHE A 3 -14.88 -36.31 -2.71
N VAL A 4 -13.88 -35.56 -2.20
CA VAL A 4 -13.88 -34.10 -2.29
C VAL A 4 -12.96 -33.65 -3.42
N LYS A 5 -13.52 -32.91 -4.39
CA LYS A 5 -12.76 -32.32 -5.49
C LYS A 5 -11.69 -31.37 -4.93
N VAL A 6 -10.43 -31.63 -5.25
CA VAL A 6 -9.34 -30.71 -4.92
C VAL A 6 -9.53 -29.43 -5.75
N VAL A 7 -9.75 -28.31 -5.07
CA VAL A 7 -10.00 -27.00 -5.71
C VAL A 7 -8.69 -26.32 -6.11
N LYS A 8 -7.65 -26.45 -5.28
CA LYS A 8 -6.32 -25.86 -5.50
C LYS A 8 -5.42 -26.81 -6.30
N ASN A 9 -5.80 -27.09 -7.54
CA ASN A 9 -5.04 -27.95 -8.46
C ASN A 9 -3.90 -27.18 -9.15
N LYS A 10 -3.00 -27.89 -9.83
CA LYS A 10 -1.93 -27.29 -10.66
C LYS A 10 -2.47 -26.26 -11.68
N ALA A 11 -3.67 -26.52 -12.24
CA ALA A 11 -4.34 -25.60 -13.14
C ALA A 11 -4.83 -24.30 -12.48
N TYR A 12 -5.22 -24.35 -11.19
CA TYR A 12 -5.62 -23.17 -10.41
C TYR A 12 -4.44 -22.21 -10.23
N PHE A 13 -3.28 -22.73 -9.81
CA PHE A 13 -2.08 -21.91 -9.60
C PHE A 13 -1.55 -21.27 -10.89
N LYS A 14 -1.69 -21.94 -12.04
CA LYS A 14 -1.34 -21.35 -13.35
C LYS A 14 -2.17 -20.12 -13.73
N ARG A 15 -3.40 -19.99 -13.21
CA ARG A 15 -4.33 -18.88 -13.50
C ARG A 15 -4.48 -17.89 -12.34
N TYR A 16 -3.83 -18.15 -11.22
CA TYR A 16 -4.02 -17.35 -10.02
C TYR A 16 -3.31 -16.00 -10.16
N GLN A 17 -4.09 -14.94 -10.34
CA GLN A 17 -3.57 -13.58 -10.38
C GLN A 17 -3.34 -13.04 -8.97
N VAL A 18 -2.07 -12.85 -8.63
CA VAL A 18 -1.64 -12.37 -7.33
C VAL A 18 -1.93 -10.86 -7.20
N LYS A 19 -2.53 -10.45 -6.07
CA LYS A 19 -2.70 -9.02 -5.75
C LYS A 19 -1.35 -8.36 -5.44
N PHE A 20 -1.28 -7.03 -5.55
CA PHE A 20 -0.07 -6.27 -5.21
C PHE A 20 0.51 -6.64 -3.84
N ARG A 21 1.85 -6.66 -3.72
CA ARG A 21 2.58 -7.13 -2.53
C ARG A 21 2.03 -6.54 -1.22
N ARG A 22 1.87 -5.22 -1.13
CA ARG A 22 1.39 -4.55 0.11
C ARG A 22 -0.09 -4.80 0.41
N ARG A 23 -0.90 -5.19 -0.58
CA ARG A 23 -2.29 -5.60 -0.36
C ARG A 23 -2.35 -7.01 0.23
N ARG A 24 -1.44 -7.90 -0.19
CA ARG A 24 -1.29 -9.24 0.42
C ARG A 24 -0.84 -9.16 1.88
N GLU A 25 0.08 -8.24 2.18
CA GLU A 25 0.51 -7.97 3.56
C GLU A 25 -0.54 -7.20 4.39
N GLY A 26 -1.66 -6.76 3.79
CA GLY A 26 -2.70 -5.97 4.48
C GLY A 26 -2.27 -4.55 4.89
N LYS A 27 -1.06 -4.11 4.54
CA LYS A 27 -0.47 -2.84 5.01
C LYS A 27 -0.95 -1.60 4.25
N THR A 28 -1.64 -1.76 3.12
CA THR A 28 -2.01 -0.63 2.26
C THR A 28 -3.34 -0.85 1.56
N ASP A 29 -4.20 0.14 1.72
CA ASP A 29 -5.37 0.32 0.88
C ASP A 29 -5.03 1.17 -0.35
N TYR A 30 -5.09 0.54 -1.54
CA TYR A 30 -4.73 1.20 -2.79
C TYR A 30 -5.80 2.19 -3.28
N TYR A 31 -7.07 2.01 -2.87
CA TYR A 31 -8.16 2.89 -3.27
C TYR A 31 -8.04 4.24 -2.56
N ALA A 32 -7.86 4.21 -1.24
CA ALA A 32 -7.57 5.39 -0.44
C ALA A 32 -6.26 6.06 -0.87
N ARG A 33 -5.18 5.27 -1.07
CA ARG A 33 -3.88 5.81 -1.51
C ARG A 33 -3.97 6.56 -2.83
N LYS A 34 -4.71 6.04 -3.81
CA LYS A 34 -4.91 6.70 -5.12
C LYS A 34 -5.50 8.10 -4.95
N ARG A 35 -6.54 8.25 -4.12
CA ARG A 35 -7.21 9.54 -3.87
C ARG A 35 -6.32 10.53 -3.11
N LEU A 36 -5.53 10.03 -2.16
CA LEU A 36 -4.66 10.88 -1.34
C LEU A 36 -3.46 11.40 -2.14
N VAL A 37 -2.83 10.55 -2.96
CA VAL A 37 -1.59 10.87 -3.68
C VAL A 37 -1.83 11.73 -4.92
N ILE A 38 -2.91 11.51 -5.65
CA ILE A 38 -3.16 12.23 -6.90
C ILE A 38 -3.26 13.72 -6.61
N GLN A 39 -2.47 14.46 -7.36
CA GLN A 39 -2.54 15.91 -7.45
C GLN A 39 -3.08 16.31 -8.81
N ASP A 40 -3.73 17.47 -8.87
CA ASP A 40 -4.17 18.07 -10.12
C ASP A 40 -2.98 18.30 -11.05
N LYS A 41 -3.10 17.89 -12.31
CA LYS A 41 -2.02 18.00 -13.30
C LYS A 41 -1.60 19.45 -13.57
N ASN A 42 -2.51 20.40 -13.31
CA ASN A 42 -2.25 21.84 -13.40
C ASN A 42 -1.12 22.27 -12.43
N LYS A 43 -0.96 21.51 -11.34
CA LYS A 43 0.07 21.70 -10.31
C LYS A 43 1.18 20.68 -10.55
N TYR A 44 1.93 20.89 -11.63
CA TYR A 44 2.99 20.03 -12.18
C TYR A 44 3.84 19.30 -11.12
N ASN A 45 4.96 19.91 -10.71
CA ASN A 45 5.97 19.27 -9.84
C ASN A 45 5.81 19.65 -8.37
N THR A 46 4.74 20.34 -8.00
CA THR A 46 4.53 20.69 -6.60
C THR A 46 4.18 19.42 -5.83
N PRO A 47 4.92 19.08 -4.76
CA PRO A 47 4.67 17.85 -4.02
C PRO A 47 3.40 17.96 -3.18
N LYS A 48 2.57 16.91 -3.22
CA LYS A 48 1.45 16.76 -2.29
C LYS A 48 1.93 16.11 -1.00
N TYR A 49 2.00 16.88 0.08
CA TYR A 49 2.36 16.35 1.39
C TYR A 49 1.18 15.65 2.04
N ARG A 50 1.45 14.49 2.66
CA ARG A 50 0.51 13.78 3.51
C ARG A 50 1.16 13.42 4.84
N MET A 51 0.40 13.52 5.92
CA MET A 51 0.79 12.97 7.21
C MET A 51 0.32 11.51 7.30
N ILE A 52 1.27 10.62 7.57
CA ILE A 52 1.05 9.19 7.79
C ILE A 52 1.19 8.97 9.29
N VAL A 53 0.09 8.65 9.95
CA VAL A 53 0.09 8.22 11.36
C VAL A 53 -0.10 6.71 11.40
N ARG A 54 0.79 6.00 12.10
CA ARG A 54 0.68 4.57 12.35
C ARG A 54 0.80 4.33 13.85
N VAL A 55 -0.27 3.80 14.43
CA VAL A 55 -0.28 3.35 15.81
C VAL A 55 0.18 1.89 15.82
N THR A 56 1.23 1.61 16.57
CA THR A 56 1.65 0.25 16.90
C THR A 56 1.33 -0.03 18.35
N ASN A 57 1.56 -1.26 18.82
CA ASN A 57 1.19 -1.65 20.19
C ASN A 57 2.01 -0.93 21.27
N ARG A 58 3.16 -0.34 20.92
CA ARG A 58 4.07 0.34 21.87
C ARG A 58 4.36 1.77 21.44
N ASP A 59 4.49 1.98 20.14
CA ASP A 59 5.01 3.23 19.59
C ASP A 59 4.01 3.89 18.65
N ILE A 60 4.08 5.21 18.56
CA ILE A 60 3.33 6.00 17.58
C ILE A 60 4.33 6.55 16.57
N ILE A 61 4.13 6.18 15.30
CA ILE A 61 4.97 6.61 14.18
C ILE A 61 4.21 7.65 13.36
N CYS A 62 4.73 8.87 13.33
CA CYS A 62 4.20 9.96 12.52
C CYS A 62 5.23 10.35 11.47
N GLN A 63 4.83 10.38 10.19
CA GLN A 63 5.72 10.72 9.08
C GLN A 63 5.04 11.70 8.13
N ILE A 64 5.76 12.71 7.66
CA ILE A 64 5.34 13.56 6.55
C ILE A 64 6.00 13.04 5.29
N ALA A 65 5.20 12.64 4.31
CA ALA A 65 5.70 12.08 3.06
C ALA A 65 5.02 12.71 1.84
N TYR A 66 5.73 12.72 0.72
CA TYR A 66 5.18 13.01 -0.60
C TYR A 66 5.54 11.89 -1.58
N ALA A 67 4.74 11.73 -2.64
CA ALA A 67 4.93 10.65 -3.61
C ALA A 67 5.85 11.08 -4.77
N ARG A 68 6.81 10.23 -5.14
CA ARG A 68 7.52 10.25 -6.42
C ARG A 68 7.31 8.92 -7.15
N ILE A 69 7.75 8.87 -8.41
CA ILE A 69 7.64 7.67 -9.26
C ILE A 69 8.43 6.50 -8.68
N GLU A 70 9.63 6.77 -8.17
CA GLU A 70 10.51 5.75 -7.54
C GLU A 70 9.95 5.23 -6.21
N GLY A 71 9.25 6.10 -5.46
CA GLY A 71 8.75 5.79 -4.13
C GLY A 71 8.25 7.02 -3.39
N ASP A 72 7.72 6.81 -2.19
CA ASP A 72 7.40 7.91 -1.28
C ASP A 72 8.69 8.43 -0.64
N MET A 73 8.89 9.75 -0.66
CA MET A 73 9.98 10.41 0.06
C MET A 73 9.47 10.95 1.38
N ILE A 74 10.22 10.69 2.45
CA ILE A 74 9.91 11.14 3.81
C ILE A 74 10.67 12.43 4.07
N VAL A 75 9.97 13.48 4.49
CA VAL A 75 10.57 14.77 4.83
C VAL A 75 10.98 14.80 6.29
N CYS A 76 10.08 14.35 7.16
CA CYS A 76 10.26 14.33 8.60
C CYS A 76 9.53 13.11 9.16
N GLY A 77 10.14 12.47 10.14
CA GLY A 77 9.55 11.37 10.87
C GLY A 77 9.83 11.55 12.35
N ILE A 78 8.82 11.28 13.17
CA ILE A 78 8.96 11.20 14.62
C ILE A 78 8.43 9.83 15.06
N CYS A 79 9.21 9.15 15.89
CA CYS A 79 8.82 7.95 16.60
C CYS A 79 8.81 8.29 18.08
N THR A 80 7.69 7.97 18.72
CA THR A 80 7.54 7.98 20.18
C THR A 80 7.81 6.57 20.64
#